data_AF-A0A8D8NY86-F1
#
_entry.id   AF-A0A8D8NY86-F1
#
_cell.length_a   1.000
_cell.length_b   1.000
_cell.length_c   1.000
_cell.angle_alpha   90.00
_cell.angle_beta   90.00
_cell.angle_gamma   90.00
#
_symmetry.space_group_name_H-M   'P 1'
#
loop_
_entity.id
_entity.type
_entity.pdbx_description
1 polymer ?
#
loop_
_entity_poly.entity_id
_entity_poly.type
_entity_poly.pdbx_seq_one_letter_code
_entity_poly.pdbx_strand_id
1 'polypeptide(L)'
;MSGSSSITRNEVVQFVLRISLVSIVTYYSAKWLMKNLDPTNKSKKKAIEKAEDILRKLGPNIKRQAVTNLNDYELVIASHLVVPENISVSWDSIAGLDHV
;
A
#
# COMPACT_ATOMS: atom_id res chain seq x y z
N MET A 1 -57.96 12.77 11.64
CA MET A 1 -57.99 11.93 10.42
C MET A 1 -56.77 11.02 10.46
N SER A 2 -56.92 9.85 11.08
CA SER A 2 -55.86 8.85 11.25
C SER A 2 -55.92 7.88 10.07
N GLY A 3 -55.04 8.08 9.08
CA GLY A 3 -54.87 7.15 7.96
C GLY A 3 -54.13 5.91 8.42
N SER A 4 -54.86 4.84 8.75
CA SER A 4 -54.28 3.52 8.94
C SER A 4 -53.98 2.92 7.56
N SER A 5 -52.79 3.20 7.04
CA SER A 5 -52.26 2.50 5.86
C SER A 5 -52.09 1.02 6.22
N SER A 6 -52.99 0.19 5.72
CA SER A 6 -52.91 -1.27 5.84
C SER A 6 -51.71 -1.75 5.03
N ILE A 7 -50.59 -1.97 5.72
CA ILE A 7 -49.35 -2.50 5.17
C ILE A 7 -49.66 -3.83 4.46
N THR A 8 -49.56 -3.83 3.14
CA THR A 8 -49.78 -5.05 2.34
C THR A 8 -48.51 -5.90 2.32
N ARG A 9 -48.63 -7.23 2.41
CA ARG A 9 -47.47 -8.15 2.46
C ARG A 9 -46.48 -7.92 1.30
N ASN A 10 -46.97 -7.58 0.12
CA ASN A 10 -46.15 -7.25 -1.05
C ASN A 10 -45.36 -5.95 -0.88
N GLU A 11 -45.91 -4.94 -0.20
CA GLU A 11 -45.21 -3.67 0.07
C GLU A 11 -44.06 -3.89 1.05
N VAL A 12 -44.26 -4.73 2.07
CA VAL A 12 -43.20 -5.11 3.02
C VAL A 12 -42.06 -5.83 2.29
N VAL A 13 -42.39 -6.79 1.43
CA VAL A 13 -41.39 -7.53 0.64
C VAL A 13 -40.60 -6.57 -0.25
N GLN A 14 -41.28 -5.64 -0.93
CA GLN A 14 -40.62 -4.65 -1.77
C GLN A 14 -39.73 -3.69 -0.95
N PHE A 15 -40.17 -3.31 0.25
CA PHE A 15 -39.42 -2.45 1.15
C PHE A 15 -38.15 -3.13 1.67
N VAL A 16 -38.24 -4.38 2.11
CA VAL A 16 -37.09 -5.20 2.55
C VAL A 16 -36.09 -5.39 1.40
N LEU A 17 -36.58 -5.65 0.18
CA LEU A 17 -35.73 -5.85 -0.99
C LEU A 17 -34.99 -4.57 -1.41
N ARG A 18 -35.63 -3.41 -1.28
CA ARG A 18 -34.97 -2.11 -1.51
C ARG A 18 -33.90 -1.83 -0.47
N ILE A 19 -34.19 -2.07 0.81
CA ILE A 19 -33.22 -1.88 1.90
C ILE A 19 -32.03 -2.82 1.75
N SER A 20 -32.27 -4.08 1.38
CA SER A 20 -31.18 -5.04 1.17
C SER A 20 -30.27 -4.62 0.01
N LEU A 21 -30.84 -4.20 -1.12
CA LEU A 21 -30.07 -3.67 -2.26
C LEU A 21 -29.25 -2.45 -1.87
N VAL A 22 -29.84 -1.48 -1.17
CA VAL A 22 -29.13 -0.29 -0.68
C VAL A 22 -28.00 -0.70 0.27
N SER A 23 -28.25 -1.60 1.21
CA SER A 23 -27.26 -2.07 2.19
C SER A 23 -26.08 -2.76 1.53
N ILE A 24 -26.35 -3.59 0.52
CA ILE A 24 -25.32 -4.27 -0.28
C ILE A 24 -24.46 -3.22 -0.99
N VAL A 25 -25.08 -2.28 -1.71
CA VAL A 25 -24.36 -1.21 -2.42
C VAL A 25 -23.53 -0.38 -1.45
N THR A 26 -24.10 0.05 -0.33
CA THR A 26 -23.41 0.82 0.71
C THR A 26 -22.20 0.06 1.27
N TYR A 27 -22.33 -1.24 1.56
CA TYR A 27 -21.23 -2.05 2.07
C TYR A 27 -20.09 -2.17 1.04
N TYR A 28 -20.41 -2.48 -0.22
CA TYR A 28 -19.40 -2.60 -1.27
C TYR A 28 -18.74 -1.26 -1.60
N SER A 29 -19.51 -0.16 -1.62
CA SER A 29 -18.98 1.20 -1.77
C SER A 29 -18.06 1.59 -0.64
N ALA A 30 -18.44 1.34 0.63
CA ALA A 30 -17.58 1.62 1.78
C ALA A 30 -16.30 0.78 1.75
N LYS A 31 -16.39 -0.51 1.42
CA LYS A 31 -15.23 -1.39 1.27
C LYS A 31 -14.30 -0.95 0.15
N TRP A 32 -14.84 -0.54 -0.99
CA TRP A 32 -14.05 0.00 -2.11
C TRP A 32 -13.41 1.33 -1.73
N LEU A 33 -14.14 2.19 -1.03
CA LEU A 33 -13.63 3.46 -0.56
C LEU A 33 -12.51 3.26 0.46
N MET A 34 -12.66 2.38 1.46
CA MET A 34 -11.60 2.04 2.41
C MET A 34 -10.35 1.50 1.70
N LYS A 35 -10.51 0.63 0.69
CA LYS A 35 -9.39 0.12 -0.10
C LYS A 35 -8.67 1.20 -0.91
N ASN A 36 -9.37 2.26 -1.34
CA ASN A 36 -8.78 3.38 -2.08
C ASN A 36 -8.26 4.51 -1.17
N LEU A 37 -8.89 4.70 -0.01
CA LEU A 37 -8.51 5.64 1.05
C LEU A 37 -7.49 5.05 2.02
N ASP A 38 -6.98 3.85 1.78
CA ASP A 38 -5.80 3.36 2.45
C ASP A 38 -4.55 3.81 1.66
N PRO A 39 -3.98 5.00 1.97
CA PRO A 39 -2.80 5.54 1.29
C PRO A 39 -1.54 4.71 1.58
N THR A 40 -1.59 3.77 2.54
CA THR A 40 -0.40 3.04 2.98
C THR A 40 -0.07 1.86 2.08
N ASN A 41 -1.06 1.21 1.45
CA ASN A 41 -0.81 0.06 0.58
C ASN A 41 -0.03 0.42 -0.70
N LYS A 42 -0.31 1.61 -1.29
CA LYS A 42 0.41 2.07 -2.49
C LYS A 42 1.85 2.48 -2.17
N SER A 43 2.07 3.14 -1.04
CA SER A 43 3.41 3.55 -0.58
C SER A 43 4.25 2.35 -0.16
N LYS A 44 3.65 1.37 0.55
CA LYS A 44 4.29 0.08 0.86
C LYS A 44 4.75 -0.64 -0.40
N LYS A 45 3.89 -0.79 -1.40
CA LYS A 45 4.28 -1.45 -2.67
C LYS A 45 5.45 -0.76 -3.36
N LYS A 46 5.45 0.57 -3.41
CA LYS A 46 6.56 1.34 -3.98
C LYS A 46 7.87 1.18 -3.18
N ALA A 47 7.79 1.12 -1.85
CA ALA A 47 8.95 0.89 -1.00
C ALA A 47 9.55 -0.50 -1.23
N ILE A 48 8.70 -1.52 -1.41
CA ILE A 48 9.12 -2.89 -1.74
C ILE A 48 9.86 -2.92 -3.08
N GLU A 49 9.28 -2.32 -4.11
CA GLU A 49 9.88 -2.27 -5.45
C GLU A 49 11.23 -1.55 -5.44
N LYS A 50 11.34 -0.43 -4.72
CA LYS A 50 12.59 0.32 -4.57
C LYS A 50 13.65 -0.49 -3.81
N ALA A 51 13.27 -1.18 -2.73
CA ALA A 51 14.18 -2.03 -1.97
C ALA A 51 14.69 -3.21 -2.83
N GLU A 52 13.82 -3.83 -3.64
CA GLU A 52 14.21 -4.89 -4.57
C GLU A 52 15.24 -4.39 -5.60
N ASP A 53 15.03 -3.21 -6.16
CA ASP A 53 15.96 -2.61 -7.12
C ASP A 53 17.33 -2.29 -6.50
N ILE A 54 17.36 -1.76 -5.28
CA ILE A 54 18.61 -1.46 -4.57
C ILE A 54 19.36 -2.75 -4.24
N LEU A 55 18.67 -3.78 -3.71
CA LEU A 55 19.29 -5.06 -3.38
C LEU A 55 19.82 -5.79 -4.61
N ARG A 56 19.12 -5.69 -5.74
CA ARG A 56 19.59 -6.21 -7.03
C ARG A 56 20.89 -5.53 -7.49
N LYS A 57 21.02 -4.22 -7.27
CA LYS A 57 22.23 -3.45 -7.63
C LYS A 57 23.39 -3.71 -6.68
N LEU A 58 23.12 -3.90 -5.39
CA LEU A 58 24.16 -4.15 -4.37
C LEU A 58 24.77 -5.55 -4.46
N GLY A 59 24.04 -6.54 -4.98
CA GLY A 59 24.56 -7.89 -5.08
C GLY A 59 23.84 -8.73 -6.14
N PRO A 60 24.47 -9.05 -7.28
CA PRO A 60 23.91 -10.02 -8.25
C PRO A 60 23.74 -11.43 -7.66
N ASN A 61 24.39 -11.72 -6.52
CA ASN A 61 24.25 -12.96 -5.77
C ASN A 61 23.17 -12.92 -4.67
N ILE A 62 22.61 -11.73 -4.36
CA ILE A 62 21.50 -11.61 -3.41
C ILE A 62 20.26 -12.16 -4.11
N LYS A 63 19.88 -13.38 -3.74
CA LYS A 63 18.74 -14.06 -4.35
C LYS A 63 17.46 -13.29 -4.05
N ARG A 64 16.54 -13.25 -5.02
CA ARG A 64 15.20 -12.65 -4.87
C ARG A 64 14.44 -13.16 -3.63
N GLN A 65 14.71 -14.40 -3.22
CA GLN A 65 14.15 -14.98 -2.00
C GLN A 65 14.58 -14.24 -0.73
N ALA A 66 15.76 -13.60 -0.69
CA ALA A 66 16.19 -12.83 0.47
C ALA A 66 15.29 -11.59 0.65
N VAL A 67 14.88 -10.95 -0.44
CA VAL A 67 13.97 -9.79 -0.41
C VAL A 67 12.57 -10.17 0.06
N THR A 68 12.06 -11.33 -0.37
CA THR A 68 10.73 -11.82 0.03
C THR A 68 10.68 -12.31 1.48
N ASN A 69 11.83 -12.56 2.12
CA ASN A 69 11.92 -12.94 3.53
C ASN A 69 12.06 -11.74 4.47
N LEU A 70 12.19 -10.51 3.95
CA LEU A 70 12.29 -9.31 4.78
C LEU A 70 10.93 -8.94 5.38
N ASN A 71 10.92 -8.62 6.68
CA ASN A 71 9.75 -8.05 7.34
C ASN A 71 9.57 -6.55 6.96
N ASP A 72 8.39 -5.99 7.21
CA ASP A 72 8.03 -4.59 6.91
C ASP A 72 9.10 -3.59 7.39
N TYR A 73 9.65 -3.78 8.59
CA TYR A 73 10.71 -2.91 9.14
C TYR A 73 12.03 -3.03 8.39
N GLU A 74 12.45 -4.25 8.08
CA GLU A 74 13.71 -4.51 7.38
C GLU A 74 13.62 -4.03 5.93
N LEU A 75 12.43 -4.10 5.34
CA LEU A 75 12.17 -3.58 4.01
C LEU A 75 12.26 -2.05 3.95
N VAL A 76 11.80 -1.35 5.01
CA VAL A 76 12.04 0.10 5.15
C VAL A 76 13.53 0.40 5.23
N ILE A 77 14.30 -0.36 6.02
CA ILE A 77 15.76 -0.20 6.13
C ILE A 77 16.42 -0.45 4.76
N ALA A 78 16.04 -1.52 4.07
CA ALA A 78 16.56 -1.89 2.75
C ALA A 78 16.28 -0.80 1.70
N SER A 79 15.12 -0.15 1.75
CA SER A 79 14.76 0.94 0.84
C SER A 79 15.61 2.20 0.99
N HIS A 80 16.31 2.35 2.12
CA HIS A 80 17.21 3.46 2.43
C HIS A 80 18.69 3.15 2.18
N LEU A 81 19.03 1.93 1.74
CA LEU A 81 20.40 1.59 1.41
C LEU A 81 20.87 2.41 0.19
N VAL A 82 22.12 2.86 0.23
CA VAL A 82 22.75 3.64 -0.85
C VAL A 82 23.68 2.72 -1.63
N VAL A 83 23.50 2.70 -2.95
CA VAL A 83 24.42 1.99 -3.85
C VAL A 83 25.69 2.81 -4.01
N PRO A 84 26.89 2.21 -3.90
CA PRO A 84 28.16 2.93 -4.05
C PRO A 84 28.28 3.71 -5.38
N GLU A 85 27.73 3.16 -6.47
CA GLU A 85 27.69 3.83 -7.79
C GLU A 85 26.92 5.16 -7.81
N ASN A 86 25.98 5.36 -6.87
CA ASN A 86 25.26 6.63 -6.74
C ASN A 86 26.06 7.70 -5.98
N ILE A 87 27.21 7.35 -5.39
CA ILE A 87 28.07 8.29 -4.67
C ILE A 87 29.08 8.85 -5.67
N SER A 88 28.89 10.08 -6.11
CA SER A 88 29.71 10.71 -7.15
C SER A 88 31.00 11.36 -6.63
N VAL A 89 31.27 11.28 -5.33
CA VAL A 89 32.40 11.93 -4.68
C VAL A 89 33.42 10.89 -4.24
N SER A 90 34.69 11.13 -4.55
CA SER A 90 35.83 10.39 -4.00
C SER A 90 36.53 11.23 -2.93
N TRP A 91 37.46 10.63 -2.20
CA TRP A 91 38.31 11.35 -1.24
C TRP A 91 39.08 12.50 -1.89
N ASP A 92 39.53 12.32 -3.14
CA ASP A 92 40.21 13.36 -3.94
C ASP A 92 39.29 14.55 -4.28
N SER A 93 37.97 14.36 -4.19
CA SER A 93 36.98 15.40 -4.46
C SER A 93 36.74 16.31 -3.24
N ILE A 94 37.35 16.01 -2.08
CA ILE A 94 37.14 16.74 -0.83
C ILE A 94 38.43 17.47 -0.44
N ALA A 95 38.47 18.79 -0.65
CA ALA A 95 39.63 19.60 -0.32
C ALA A 95 39.95 19.55 1.18
N GLY A 96 41.23 19.30 1.53
CA GLY A 96 41.73 19.30 2.91
C GLY A 96 41.82 17.92 3.58
N LEU A 97 41.46 16.84 2.87
CA LEU A 97 41.56 15.46 3.36
C LEU A 97 42.69 14.63 2.69
N ASP A 98 43.70 15.28 2.11
CA ASP A 98 44.81 14.59 1.41
C ASP A 98 45.69 13.70 2.31
N HIS A 99 45.48 13.72 3.64
CA HIS A 99 46.31 13.03 4.63
C HIS A 99 45.60 11.89 5.38
N VAL A 100 44.33 11.62 5.08
CA VAL A 100 43.53 10.54 5.70
C VAL A 100 43.32 9.39 4.74
#